data_AF-A0A4U0X0A9-F1
#
_entry.id   AF-A0A4U0X0A9-F1
#
_cell.length_a   1.000
_cell.length_b   1.000
_cell.length_c   1.000
_cell.angle_alpha   90.00
_cell.angle_beta   90.00
_cell.angle_gamma   90.00
#
_symmetry.space_group_name_H-M   'P 1'
#
loop_
_entity.id
_entity.type
_entity.pdbx_description
1 polymer ?
#
loop_
_entity_poly.entity_id
_entity_poly.type
_entity_poly.pdbx_seq_one_letter_code
_entity_poly.pdbx_strand_id
1 'polypeptide(L)'
;WFQLLKGHWELTFKSLANALRTCLLAGRLACAVAIVDDFPSATISEQKSFSVLGRNVNVLDKSLAPADENSEEALEWDMLRQQARAYSELEYLVHAIHALAVWAAQERAFTATNKTSASVPSAMKKAKMELDEAMAPLLTGILLQADDEQDQLHLDKLRNIYMPEVLIAYATALYTAGPTISRESYIESMDLSVAIATEDNGIADAFTQAGRMRELVKLFAHASRMMLVMKGINGRVRKADKMGKDLGVWEIGSLLGGAGTGVVAAAPDVS
;
A
#
# COMPACT_ATOMS: atom_id res chain seq x y z
N TRP A 1 -8.21 18.57 24.84
CA TRP A 1 -9.38 18.27 25.71
C TRP A 1 -9.73 16.79 25.73
N PHE A 2 -9.84 16.11 24.58
CA PHE A 2 -10.19 14.68 24.53
C PHE A 2 -9.25 13.72 25.30
N GLN A 3 -7.95 14.02 25.38
CA GLN A 3 -6.98 13.26 26.20
C GLN A 3 -7.20 13.43 27.72
N LEU A 4 -7.84 14.52 28.15
CA LEU A 4 -8.08 14.79 29.58
C LEU A 4 -9.36 14.13 30.10
N LEU A 5 -10.25 13.71 29.19
CA LEU A 5 -11.49 13.02 29.54
C LEU A 5 -11.28 11.51 29.65
N LYS A 6 -11.42 10.99 30.86
CA LYS A 6 -11.50 9.55 31.13
C LYS A 6 -12.87 9.00 30.67
N GLY A 7 -12.89 7.76 30.17
CA GLY A 7 -14.14 7.01 29.95
C GLY A 7 -14.99 7.29 28.70
N HIS A 8 -14.66 8.24 27.83
CA HIS A 8 -15.47 8.55 26.63
C HIS A 8 -14.79 8.06 25.34
N TRP A 9 -14.72 6.73 25.14
CA TRP A 9 -14.09 6.10 23.97
C TRP A 9 -14.80 6.48 22.67
N GLU A 10 -16.06 6.09 22.54
CA GLU A 10 -16.87 6.24 21.33
C GLU A 10 -16.94 7.71 20.87
N LEU A 11 -17.24 8.63 21.80
CA LEU A 11 -17.31 10.06 21.50
C LEU A 11 -15.98 10.61 20.98
N THR A 12 -14.85 10.13 21.51
CA THR A 12 -13.53 10.60 21.07
C THR A 12 -13.25 10.14 19.64
N PHE A 13 -13.41 8.84 19.35
CA PHE A 13 -13.16 8.32 18.01
C PHE A 13 -14.15 8.87 16.98
N LYS A 14 -15.43 9.02 17.33
CA LYS A 14 -16.44 9.61 16.45
C LYS A 14 -16.15 11.08 16.13
N SER A 15 -15.76 11.87 17.13
CA SER A 15 -15.43 13.29 16.92
C SER A 15 -14.14 13.48 16.11
N LEU A 16 -13.10 12.68 16.38
CA LEU A 16 -11.86 12.70 15.61
C LEU A 16 -12.05 12.21 14.17
N ALA A 17 -12.82 11.14 13.95
CA ALA A 17 -13.19 10.67 12.63
C ALA A 17 -13.93 11.77 11.84
N ASN A 18 -14.88 12.46 12.47
CA ASN A 18 -15.61 13.54 11.82
C ASN A 18 -14.69 14.74 11.47
N ALA A 19 -13.80 15.13 12.39
CA ALA A 19 -12.83 16.19 12.15
C ALA A 19 -11.90 15.85 10.98
N LEU A 20 -11.35 14.63 10.96
CA LEU A 20 -10.44 14.17 9.92
C LEU A 20 -11.13 14.06 8.57
N ARG A 21 -12.34 13.49 8.53
CA ARG A 21 -13.19 13.40 7.34
C ARG A 21 -13.50 14.77 6.77
N THR A 22 -13.87 15.73 7.61
CA THR A 22 -14.15 17.12 7.18
C THR A 22 -12.91 17.78 6.57
N CYS A 23 -11.73 17.57 7.17
CA CYS A 23 -10.47 18.08 6.62
C CYS A 23 -10.14 17.48 5.25
N LEU A 24 -10.32 16.15 5.11
CA LEU A 24 -10.08 15.44 3.86
C LEU A 24 -11.08 15.85 2.76
N LEU A 25 -12.37 15.99 3.08
CA LEU A 25 -13.39 16.47 2.13
C LEU A 25 -13.12 17.91 1.68
N ALA A 26 -12.59 18.75 2.57
CA ALA A 26 -12.20 20.12 2.25
C ALA A 26 -10.84 20.22 1.53
N GLY A 27 -10.12 19.11 1.33
CA GLY A 27 -8.79 19.09 0.71
C GLY A 27 -7.66 19.67 1.58
N ARG A 28 -7.88 19.81 2.90
CA ARG A 28 -6.91 20.40 3.84
C ARG A 28 -5.99 19.32 4.42
N LEU A 29 -5.11 18.80 3.58
CA LEU A 29 -4.20 17.69 3.95
C LEU A 29 -3.25 18.04 5.11
N ALA A 30 -2.73 19.27 5.18
CA ALA A 30 -1.86 19.69 6.29
C ALA A 30 -2.58 19.65 7.65
N CYS A 31 -3.87 19.97 7.66
CA CYS A 31 -4.68 19.86 8.88
C CYS A 31 -4.93 18.39 9.25
N ALA A 32 -5.17 17.53 8.26
CA ALA A 32 -5.33 16.09 8.48
C ALA A 32 -4.06 15.45 9.05
N VAL A 33 -2.89 15.81 8.51
CA VAL A 33 -1.59 15.35 9.02
C VAL A 33 -1.37 15.82 10.46
N ALA A 34 -1.60 17.10 10.75
CA ALA A 34 -1.45 17.63 12.11
C ALA A 34 -2.36 16.91 13.13
N ILE A 35 -3.61 16.60 12.75
CA ILE A 35 -4.53 15.84 13.63
C ILE A 35 -3.96 14.45 13.90
N VAL A 36 -3.46 13.76 12.88
CA VAL A 36 -2.91 12.40 13.02
C VAL A 36 -1.64 12.41 13.87
N ASP A 37 -0.75 13.39 13.68
CA ASP A 37 0.49 13.53 14.44
C ASP A 37 0.22 13.85 15.93
N ASP A 38 -0.73 14.74 16.21
CA ASP A 38 -1.09 15.13 17.58
C ASP A 38 -1.94 14.06 18.30
N PHE A 39 -2.73 13.30 17.54
CA PHE A 39 -3.72 12.35 18.04
C PHE A 39 -3.66 10.99 17.32
N PRO A 40 -2.56 10.22 17.41
CA PRO A 40 -2.48 8.89 16.79
C PRO A 40 -3.49 7.91 17.41
N SER A 41 -4.19 7.12 16.59
CA SER A 41 -5.19 6.17 17.11
C SER A 41 -4.60 5.16 18.08
N ALA A 42 -3.37 4.68 17.85
CA ALA A 42 -2.68 3.74 18.73
C ALA A 42 -2.50 4.31 20.15
N THR A 43 -2.04 5.57 20.26
CA THR A 43 -1.84 6.23 21.55
C THR A 43 -3.16 6.51 22.26
N ILE A 44 -4.19 6.93 21.54
CA ILE A 44 -5.53 7.16 22.13
C ILE A 44 -6.14 5.85 22.61
N SER A 45 -5.97 4.79 21.82
CA SER A 45 -6.42 3.44 22.13
C SER A 45 -5.80 2.95 23.44
N GLU A 46 -4.49 3.08 23.60
CA GLU A 46 -3.80 2.74 24.85
C GLU A 46 -4.27 3.57 26.05
N GLN A 47 -4.46 4.88 25.88
CA GLN A 47 -4.83 5.77 26.98
C GLN A 47 -6.28 5.57 27.45
N LYS A 48 -7.19 5.24 26.54
CA LYS A 48 -8.63 5.14 26.84
C LYS A 48 -9.10 3.72 27.13
N SER A 49 -8.40 2.70 26.64
CA SER A 49 -8.72 1.29 26.90
C SER A 49 -8.77 0.96 28.39
N PHE A 50 -7.98 1.61 29.24
CA PHE A 50 -8.01 1.38 30.69
C PHE A 50 -9.38 1.64 31.32
N SER A 51 -10.16 2.57 30.79
CA SER A 51 -11.48 2.87 31.37
C SER A 51 -12.52 1.77 31.09
N VAL A 52 -12.26 0.92 30.09
CA VAL A 52 -13.20 -0.13 29.64
C VAL A 52 -12.65 -1.51 30.02
N LEU A 53 -11.42 -1.82 29.59
CA LEU A 53 -10.76 -3.12 29.79
C LEU A 53 -9.96 -3.22 31.09
N GLY A 54 -9.81 -2.13 31.85
CA GLY A 54 -8.97 -2.09 33.06
C GLY A 54 -7.45 -2.18 32.80
N ARG A 55 -7.04 -2.25 31.53
CA ARG A 55 -5.64 -2.28 31.08
C ARG A 55 -5.40 -1.31 29.93
N ASN A 56 -4.21 -0.71 29.87
CA ASN A 56 -3.78 0.12 28.74
C ASN A 56 -3.31 -0.81 27.62
N VAL A 57 -4.13 -1.00 26.59
CA VAL A 57 -3.79 -1.83 25.45
C VAL A 57 -4.25 -1.16 24.16
N ASN A 58 -3.45 -1.31 23.11
CA ASN A 58 -3.88 -0.92 21.78
C ASN A 58 -4.85 -1.97 21.19
N VAL A 59 -6.15 -1.65 21.24
CA VAL A 59 -7.24 -2.49 20.71
C VAL A 59 -7.11 -2.76 19.20
N LEU A 60 -6.38 -1.91 18.48
CA LEU A 60 -6.21 -2.03 17.02
C LEU A 60 -5.18 -3.09 16.64
N ASP A 61 -4.28 -3.45 17.55
CA ASP A 61 -3.29 -4.50 17.33
C ASP A 61 -3.94 -5.88 17.40
N LYS A 62 -3.99 -6.56 16.25
CA LYS A 62 -4.55 -7.91 16.14
C LYS A 62 -3.78 -8.94 16.96
N SER A 63 -2.50 -8.72 17.24
CA SER A 63 -1.67 -9.66 17.99
C SER A 63 -1.99 -9.69 19.49
N LEU A 64 -2.62 -8.63 20.00
CA LEU A 64 -2.97 -8.47 21.41
C LEU A 64 -4.42 -8.86 21.71
N ALA A 65 -5.16 -9.31 20.68
CA ALA A 65 -6.54 -9.74 20.83
C ALA A 65 -6.66 -10.95 21.77
N PRO A 66 -7.76 -11.05 22.54
CA PRO A 66 -8.02 -12.21 23.39
C PRO A 66 -8.01 -13.52 22.58
N ALA A 67 -7.40 -14.57 23.13
CA ALA A 67 -7.30 -15.87 22.46
C ALA A 67 -8.63 -16.65 22.43
N ASP A 68 -9.55 -16.34 23.34
CA ASP A 68 -10.89 -16.94 23.39
C ASP A 68 -11.91 -15.98 22.79
N GLU A 69 -12.29 -16.26 21.54
CA GLU A 69 -13.21 -15.45 20.73
C GLU A 69 -14.62 -15.32 21.33
N ASN A 70 -15.03 -16.23 22.23
CA ASN A 70 -16.37 -16.22 22.83
C ASN A 70 -16.41 -15.61 24.23
N SER A 71 -15.28 -15.10 24.74
CA SER A 71 -15.23 -14.45 26.04
C SER A 71 -15.94 -13.09 26.03
N GLU A 72 -16.49 -12.66 27.17
CA GLU A 72 -17.06 -11.31 27.32
C GLU A 72 -16.00 -10.23 26.99
N GLU A 73 -14.73 -10.48 27.32
CA GLU A 73 -13.61 -9.60 26.98
C GLU A 73 -13.38 -9.50 25.46
N ALA A 74 -13.55 -10.58 24.70
CA ALA A 74 -13.45 -10.55 23.24
C ALA A 74 -14.58 -9.72 22.60
N LEU A 75 -15.80 -9.85 23.11
CA LEU A 75 -16.94 -9.04 22.65
C LEU A 75 -16.73 -7.55 22.92
N GLU A 76 -16.24 -7.19 24.11
CA GLU A 76 -15.89 -5.80 24.45
C GLU A 76 -14.74 -5.28 23.56
N TRP A 77 -13.73 -6.11 23.31
CA TRP A 77 -12.62 -5.78 22.44
C TRP A 77 -13.09 -5.48 21.00
N ASP A 78 -13.93 -6.34 20.45
CA ASP A 78 -14.46 -6.18 19.09
C ASP A 78 -15.35 -4.94 18.98
N MET A 79 -16.16 -4.65 19.99
CA MET A 79 -16.95 -3.42 20.06
C MET A 79 -16.05 -2.18 20.03
N LEU A 80 -15.02 -2.13 20.88
CA LEU A 80 -14.08 -1.01 20.92
C LEU A 80 -13.33 -0.84 19.60
N ARG A 81 -12.94 -1.95 18.98
CA ARG A 81 -12.29 -1.98 17.67
C ARG A 81 -13.21 -1.42 16.59
N GLN A 82 -14.47 -1.83 16.57
CA GLN A 82 -15.45 -1.33 15.61
C GLN A 82 -15.64 0.18 15.75
N GLN A 83 -15.74 0.68 16.98
CA GLN A 83 -15.88 2.12 17.27
C GLN A 83 -14.64 2.95 16.87
N ALA A 84 -13.44 2.39 16.97
CA ALA A 84 -12.20 3.07 16.57
C ALA A 84 -11.85 2.93 15.08
N ARG A 85 -12.48 1.97 14.38
CA ARG A 85 -12.16 1.61 12.99
C ARG A 85 -12.17 2.83 12.07
N ALA A 86 -13.27 3.58 12.04
CA ALA A 86 -13.45 4.68 11.09
C ALA A 86 -12.33 5.72 11.18
N TYR A 87 -11.88 6.05 12.40
CA TYR A 87 -10.75 6.96 12.58
C TYR A 87 -9.43 6.33 12.13
N SER A 88 -9.16 5.09 12.53
CA SER A 88 -7.91 4.40 12.16
C SER A 88 -7.76 4.20 10.65
N GLU A 89 -8.86 3.94 9.94
CA GLU A 89 -8.84 3.77 8.48
C GLU A 89 -8.58 5.10 7.76
N LEU A 90 -9.16 6.19 8.24
CA LEU A 90 -8.86 7.54 7.74
C LEU A 90 -7.40 7.94 8.05
N GLU A 91 -6.88 7.53 9.20
CA GLU A 91 -5.48 7.72 9.59
C GLU A 91 -4.54 6.96 8.66
N TYR A 92 -4.83 5.72 8.27
CA TYR A 92 -4.03 4.98 7.27
C TYR A 92 -3.98 5.70 5.93
N LEU A 93 -5.11 6.27 5.48
CA LEU A 93 -5.14 7.06 4.25
C LEU A 93 -4.22 8.29 4.34
N VAL A 94 -4.25 9.01 5.46
CA VAL A 94 -3.38 10.18 5.69
C VAL A 94 -1.91 9.80 5.75
N HIS A 95 -1.57 8.71 6.45
CA HIS A 95 -0.21 8.18 6.50
C HIS A 95 0.33 7.83 5.12
N ALA A 96 -0.47 7.17 4.27
CA ALA A 96 -0.07 6.85 2.91
C ALA A 96 0.17 8.12 2.06
N ILE A 97 -0.69 9.13 2.17
CA ILE A 97 -0.51 10.41 1.49
C ILE A 97 0.78 11.10 1.96
N HIS A 98 1.05 11.10 3.26
CA HIS A 98 2.26 11.68 3.82
C HIS A 98 3.52 10.92 3.38
N ALA A 99 3.51 9.58 3.42
CA ALA A 99 4.62 8.75 2.97
C ALA A 99 4.93 8.95 1.47
N LEU A 100 3.89 9.10 0.63
CA LEU A 100 4.05 9.47 -0.78
C LEU A 100 4.71 10.85 -0.95
N ALA A 101 4.32 11.83 -0.14
CA ALA A 101 4.92 13.16 -0.18
C ALA A 101 6.41 13.12 0.23
N VAL A 102 6.76 12.33 1.25
CA VAL A 102 8.14 12.09 1.68
C VAL A 102 8.94 11.42 0.55
N TRP A 103 8.43 10.34 -0.04
CA TRP A 103 9.07 9.68 -1.19
C TRP A 103 9.32 10.67 -2.34
N ALA A 104 8.29 11.43 -2.75
CA ALA A 104 8.40 12.39 -3.85
C ALA A 104 9.42 13.51 -3.56
N ALA A 105 9.58 13.92 -2.30
CA ALA A 105 10.61 14.88 -1.90
C ALA A 105 12.02 14.29 -2.04
N GLN A 106 12.22 13.05 -1.58
CA GLN A 106 13.51 12.35 -1.69
C GLN A 106 13.87 12.06 -3.16
N GLU A 107 12.90 11.63 -3.95
CA GLU A 107 13.08 11.36 -5.38
C GLU A 107 13.48 12.63 -6.16
N ARG A 108 12.82 13.77 -5.88
CA ARG A 108 13.19 15.05 -6.49
C ARG A 108 14.59 15.48 -6.09
N ALA A 109 14.95 15.36 -4.81
CA ALA A 109 16.29 15.69 -4.33
C ALA A 109 17.36 14.82 -5.01
N PHE A 110 17.08 13.53 -5.17
CA PHE A 110 17.96 12.60 -5.88
C PHE A 110 18.10 12.96 -7.36
N THR A 111 16.98 13.17 -8.07
CA THR A 111 16.99 13.52 -9.50
C THR A 111 17.69 14.86 -9.78
N ALA A 112 17.57 15.82 -8.85
CA ALA A 112 18.24 17.12 -8.97
C ALA A 112 19.75 17.03 -8.77
N THR A 113 20.20 16.18 -7.84
CA THR A 113 21.64 16.03 -7.50
C THR A 113 22.35 15.09 -8.46
N ASN A 114 21.64 14.11 -9.02
CA ASN A 114 22.26 12.94 -9.62
C ASN A 114 22.26 12.98 -11.16
N LYS A 115 23.32 13.54 -11.75
CA LYS A 115 23.69 13.24 -13.15
C LYS A 115 24.74 12.13 -13.28
N THR A 116 25.45 11.75 -12.20
CA THR A 116 26.68 10.94 -12.29
C THR A 116 27.06 10.07 -11.08
N SER A 117 26.31 10.04 -9.96
CA SER A 117 26.64 9.19 -8.80
C SER A 117 25.82 7.89 -8.79
N ALA A 118 26.52 6.76 -8.82
CA ALA A 118 25.92 5.42 -8.96
C ALA A 118 25.29 4.86 -7.68
N SER A 119 25.35 5.59 -6.55
CA SER A 119 24.90 5.08 -5.25
C SER A 119 23.59 5.71 -4.81
N VAL A 120 22.59 4.86 -4.53
CA VAL A 120 21.29 5.25 -4.00
C VAL A 120 21.44 5.68 -2.53
N PRO A 121 21.00 6.89 -2.14
CA PRO A 121 20.98 7.32 -0.75
C PRO A 121 20.17 6.36 0.14
N SER A 122 20.67 6.06 1.34
CA SER A 122 19.95 5.27 2.34
C SER A 122 18.58 5.87 2.69
N ALA A 123 18.47 7.20 2.68
CA ALA A 123 17.23 7.93 2.89
C ALA A 123 16.14 7.58 1.85
N MET A 124 16.52 7.36 0.59
CA MET A 124 15.57 6.98 -0.47
C MET A 124 15.07 5.55 -0.28
N LYS A 125 15.95 4.62 0.12
CA LYS A 125 15.56 3.24 0.46
C LYS A 125 14.62 3.19 1.66
N LYS A 126 14.92 3.99 2.69
CA LYS A 126 14.07 4.12 3.88
C LYS A 126 12.69 4.67 3.51
N ALA A 127 12.63 5.73 2.72
CA ALA A 127 11.37 6.32 2.25
C ALA A 127 10.53 5.32 1.42
N LYS A 128 11.17 4.46 0.61
CA LYS A 128 10.45 3.39 -0.11
C LYS A 128 9.84 2.39 0.87
N MET A 129 10.61 1.92 1.84
CA MET A 129 10.13 0.94 2.83
C MET A 129 8.96 1.49 3.66
N GLU A 130 9.06 2.74 4.12
CA GLU A 130 7.98 3.43 4.84
C GLU A 130 6.73 3.61 3.95
N LEU A 131 6.92 3.87 2.66
CA LEU A 131 5.83 3.95 1.70
C LEU A 131 5.14 2.59 1.50
N ASP A 132 5.89 1.50 1.32
CA ASP A 132 5.34 0.16 1.16
C ASP A 132 4.53 -0.26 2.40
N GLU A 133 5.04 0.06 3.60
CA GLU A 133 4.37 -0.21 4.88
C GLU A 133 3.08 0.59 5.03
N ALA A 134 3.11 1.89 4.73
CA ALA A 134 1.93 2.75 4.81
C ALA A 134 0.84 2.39 3.78
N MET A 135 1.22 1.83 2.63
CA MET A 135 0.30 1.41 1.58
C MET A 135 -0.36 0.06 1.86
N ALA A 136 0.27 -0.83 2.62
CA ALA A 136 -0.22 -2.19 2.85
C ALA A 136 -1.66 -2.25 3.42
N PRO A 137 -2.04 -1.46 4.44
CA PRO A 137 -3.42 -1.43 4.94
C PRO A 137 -4.44 -1.01 3.87
N LEU A 138 -4.08 -0.08 2.98
CA LEU A 138 -4.99 0.42 1.94
C LEU A 138 -5.43 -0.67 0.95
N LEU A 139 -4.54 -1.63 0.68
CA LEU A 139 -4.80 -2.73 -0.26
C LEU A 139 -5.75 -3.79 0.31
N THR A 140 -5.90 -3.84 1.64
CA THR A 140 -6.80 -4.79 2.32
C THR A 140 -8.28 -4.36 2.32
N GLY A 141 -8.59 -3.17 1.80
CA GLY A 141 -9.94 -2.64 1.74
C GLY A 141 -10.30 -1.80 2.97
N ILE A 142 -10.10 -0.48 2.87
CA ILE A 142 -10.44 0.50 3.91
C ILE A 142 -11.68 1.33 3.53
N LEU A 143 -12.34 1.93 4.53
CA LEU A 143 -13.46 2.87 4.37
C LEU A 143 -14.69 2.26 3.68
N LEU A 144 -14.94 0.97 3.91
CA LEU A 144 -16.06 0.24 3.31
C LEU A 144 -17.33 0.26 4.19
N GLN A 145 -17.18 0.48 5.50
CA GLN A 145 -18.27 0.39 6.46
C GLN A 145 -18.38 1.70 7.25
N ALA A 146 -19.55 2.32 7.17
CA ALA A 146 -19.95 3.43 8.04
C ALA A 146 -21.06 3.02 9.01
N ASP A 147 -21.19 3.77 10.10
CA ASP A 147 -22.28 3.61 11.06
C ASP A 147 -23.61 4.18 10.55
N ASP A 148 -23.54 5.26 9.74
CA ASP A 148 -24.70 6.03 9.27
C ASP A 148 -24.69 6.17 7.72
N GLU A 149 -25.87 6.28 7.10
CA GLU A 149 -26.00 6.42 5.63
C GLU A 149 -25.31 7.70 5.09
N GLN A 150 -25.41 8.81 5.83
CA GLN A 150 -24.72 10.06 5.46
C GLN A 150 -23.20 9.93 5.56
N ASP A 151 -22.72 9.18 6.55
CA ASP A 151 -21.31 8.89 6.71
C ASP A 151 -20.81 7.98 5.59
N GLN A 152 -21.61 7.00 5.16
CA GLN A 152 -21.30 6.16 4.01
C GLN A 152 -21.13 6.99 2.74
N LEU A 153 -22.05 7.91 2.45
CA LEU A 153 -21.93 8.81 1.29
C LEU A 153 -20.65 9.66 1.33
N HIS A 154 -20.21 10.08 2.51
CA HIS A 154 -18.95 10.81 2.66
C HIS A 154 -17.74 9.91 2.46
N LEU A 155 -17.76 8.68 2.98
CA LEU A 155 -16.70 7.70 2.79
C LEU A 155 -16.57 7.31 1.32
N ASP A 156 -17.67 7.06 0.62
CA ASP A 156 -17.67 6.73 -0.82
C ASP A 156 -17.07 7.88 -1.64
N LYS A 157 -17.43 9.13 -1.32
CA LYS A 157 -16.81 10.31 -1.95
C LYS A 157 -15.31 10.38 -1.70
N LEU A 158 -14.86 10.20 -0.45
CA LEU A 158 -13.44 10.20 -0.11
C LEU A 158 -12.70 9.09 -0.85
N ARG A 159 -13.28 7.90 -0.91
CA ARG A 159 -12.71 6.74 -1.57
C ARG A 159 -12.54 6.98 -3.05
N ASN A 160 -13.57 7.51 -3.72
CA ASN A 160 -13.52 7.83 -5.15
C ASN A 160 -12.53 8.95 -5.51
N ILE A 161 -12.32 9.90 -4.59
CA ILE A 161 -11.38 11.01 -4.78
C ILE A 161 -9.94 10.56 -4.52
N TYR A 162 -9.68 9.96 -3.36
CA TYR A 162 -8.31 9.72 -2.90
C TYR A 162 -7.75 8.35 -3.27
N MET A 163 -8.54 7.26 -3.28
CA MET A 163 -8.00 5.93 -3.55
C MET A 163 -7.35 5.83 -4.93
N PRO A 164 -7.99 6.28 -6.03
CA PRO A 164 -7.36 6.25 -7.34
C PRO A 164 -6.08 7.09 -7.41
N GLU A 165 -6.07 8.29 -6.79
CA GLU A 165 -4.91 9.18 -6.77
C GLU A 165 -3.72 8.58 -6.04
N VAL A 166 -3.95 8.06 -4.82
CA VAL A 166 -2.92 7.49 -3.96
C VAL A 166 -2.32 6.23 -4.61
N LEU A 167 -3.15 5.37 -5.18
CA LEU A 167 -2.68 4.13 -5.82
C LEU A 167 -1.95 4.38 -7.14
N ILE A 168 -2.38 5.35 -7.93
CA ILE A 168 -1.65 5.76 -9.15
C ILE A 168 -0.30 6.39 -8.78
N ALA A 169 -0.27 7.23 -7.75
CA ALA A 169 0.97 7.81 -7.24
C ALA A 169 1.93 6.73 -6.72
N TYR A 170 1.40 5.72 -6.01
CA TYR A 170 2.19 4.57 -5.55
C TYR A 170 2.72 3.73 -6.71
N ALA A 171 1.89 3.40 -7.71
CA ALA A 171 2.34 2.68 -8.91
C ALA A 171 3.44 3.44 -9.67
N THR A 172 3.34 4.77 -9.69
CA THR A 172 4.37 5.64 -10.28
C THR A 172 5.66 5.60 -9.45
N ALA A 173 5.57 5.66 -8.12
CA ALA A 173 6.71 5.52 -7.23
C ALA A 173 7.42 4.17 -7.40
N LEU A 174 6.69 3.07 -7.55
CA LEU A 174 7.26 1.75 -7.84
C LEU A 174 7.95 1.72 -9.22
N TYR A 175 7.36 2.35 -10.23
CA TYR A 175 7.94 2.44 -11.56
C TYR A 175 9.29 3.20 -11.56
N THR A 176 9.38 4.30 -10.81
CA THR A 176 10.62 5.10 -10.70
C THR A 176 11.63 4.54 -9.69
N ALA A 177 11.18 3.74 -8.71
CA ALA A 177 12.04 2.94 -7.84
C ALA A 177 12.71 1.78 -8.59
N GLY A 178 12.09 1.27 -9.66
CA GLY A 178 12.62 0.19 -10.50
C GLY A 178 14.06 0.37 -11.02
N PRO A 179 14.37 1.46 -11.74
CA PRO A 179 15.71 1.73 -12.27
C PRO A 179 16.66 2.31 -11.22
N THR A 180 16.13 2.93 -10.16
CA THR A 180 16.94 3.63 -9.15
C THR A 180 17.35 2.71 -8.01
N ILE A 181 16.42 1.97 -7.41
CA ILE A 181 16.61 1.15 -6.21
C ILE A 181 16.76 -0.33 -6.54
N SER A 182 15.68 -0.95 -7.03
CA SER A 182 15.61 -2.41 -7.27
C SER A 182 14.61 -2.74 -8.37
N ARG A 183 14.95 -3.74 -9.18
CA ARG A 183 14.06 -4.29 -10.21
C ARG A 183 12.85 -5.02 -9.62
N GLU A 184 12.91 -5.42 -8.35
CA GLU A 184 11.81 -6.05 -7.62
C GLU A 184 10.60 -5.12 -7.52
N SER A 185 10.80 -3.79 -7.55
CA SER A 185 9.70 -2.82 -7.55
C SER A 185 8.77 -2.94 -8.76
N TYR A 186 9.25 -3.48 -9.88
CA TYR A 186 8.35 -3.79 -11.01
C TYR A 186 7.48 -5.02 -10.74
N ILE A 187 8.00 -6.01 -10.03
CA ILE A 187 7.23 -7.20 -9.63
C ILE A 187 6.16 -6.77 -8.62
N GLU A 188 6.53 -5.93 -7.65
CA GLU A 188 5.59 -5.31 -6.70
C GLU A 188 4.50 -4.51 -7.42
N SER A 189 4.83 -3.81 -8.51
CA SER A 189 3.83 -3.12 -9.34
C SER A 189 2.85 -4.08 -10.01
N MET A 190 3.25 -5.32 -10.33
CA MET A 190 2.33 -6.33 -10.85
C MET A 190 1.50 -6.96 -9.73
N ASP A 191 2.09 -7.24 -8.58
CA ASP A 191 1.38 -7.70 -7.39
C ASP A 191 0.31 -6.68 -6.97
N LEU A 192 0.59 -5.37 -7.10
CA LEU A 192 -0.38 -4.29 -6.90
C LEU A 192 -1.59 -4.41 -7.84
N SER A 193 -1.39 -4.79 -9.11
CA SER A 193 -2.49 -4.97 -10.05
C SER A 193 -3.44 -6.09 -9.63
N VAL A 194 -2.89 -7.17 -9.06
CA VAL A 194 -3.66 -8.28 -8.49
C VAL A 194 -4.42 -7.83 -7.25
N ALA A 195 -3.77 -7.07 -6.37
CA ALA A 195 -4.42 -6.51 -5.19
C ALA A 195 -5.60 -5.61 -5.59
N ILE A 196 -5.44 -4.71 -6.55
CA ILE A 196 -6.52 -3.82 -7.03
C ILE A 196 -7.69 -4.59 -7.65
N ALA A 197 -7.42 -5.72 -8.31
CA ALA A 197 -8.43 -6.55 -8.96
C ALA A 197 -9.22 -7.45 -7.99
N THR A 198 -8.85 -7.50 -6.71
CA THR A 198 -9.56 -8.30 -5.71
C THR A 198 -10.94 -7.71 -5.43
N GLU A 199 -12.01 -8.49 -5.60
CA GLU A 199 -13.39 -8.00 -5.51
C GLU A 199 -13.75 -7.48 -4.10
N ASP A 200 -13.21 -8.12 -3.05
CA ASP A 200 -13.54 -7.82 -1.66
C ASP A 200 -13.16 -6.41 -1.20
N ASN A 201 -12.14 -5.81 -1.82
CA ASN A 201 -11.62 -4.53 -1.37
C ASN A 201 -12.34 -3.32 -2.00
N GLY A 202 -13.17 -3.52 -3.03
CA GLY A 202 -13.92 -2.49 -3.75
C GLY A 202 -13.06 -1.44 -4.48
N ILE A 203 -11.76 -1.69 -4.69
CA ILE A 203 -10.83 -0.68 -5.24
C ILE A 203 -11.06 -0.51 -6.74
N ALA A 204 -11.30 -1.60 -7.47
CA ALA A 204 -11.65 -1.58 -8.87
C ALA A 204 -12.90 -0.72 -9.16
N ASP A 205 -13.90 -0.78 -8.28
CA ASP A 205 -15.11 0.04 -8.39
C ASP A 205 -14.80 1.52 -8.21
N ALA A 206 -13.97 1.88 -7.23
CA ALA A 206 -13.54 3.27 -7.02
C ALA A 206 -12.81 3.84 -8.25
N PHE A 207 -11.96 3.04 -8.92
CA PHE A 207 -11.32 3.44 -10.18
C PHE A 207 -12.29 3.61 -11.34
N THR A 208 -13.33 2.78 -11.38
CA THR A 208 -14.36 2.81 -12.41
C THR A 208 -15.26 4.03 -12.23
N GLN A 209 -15.69 4.30 -10.99
CA GLN A 209 -16.48 5.48 -10.64
C GLN A 209 -15.70 6.78 -10.85
N ALA A 210 -14.40 6.79 -10.56
CA ALA A 210 -13.53 7.93 -10.84
C ALA A 210 -13.15 8.08 -12.33
N GLY A 211 -13.42 7.07 -13.17
CA GLY A 211 -13.08 7.08 -14.60
C GLY A 211 -11.58 6.98 -14.91
N ARG A 212 -10.74 6.55 -13.96
CA ARG A 212 -9.27 6.57 -14.06
C ARG A 212 -8.62 5.21 -14.34
N MET A 213 -9.41 4.15 -14.53
CA MET A 213 -8.90 2.80 -14.83
C MET A 213 -7.92 2.77 -16.02
N ARG A 214 -8.17 3.59 -17.06
CA ARG A 214 -7.29 3.67 -18.23
C ARG A 214 -5.87 4.13 -17.89
N GLU A 215 -5.73 5.05 -16.95
CA GLU A 215 -4.42 5.56 -16.52
C GLU A 215 -3.65 4.50 -15.76
N LEU A 216 -4.31 3.82 -14.82
CA LEU A 216 -3.74 2.71 -14.08
C LEU A 216 -3.24 1.58 -15.00
N VAL A 217 -4.06 1.16 -15.96
CA VAL A 217 -3.69 0.10 -16.92
C VAL A 217 -2.50 0.52 -17.78
N LYS A 218 -2.41 1.78 -18.19
CA LYS A 218 -1.24 2.30 -18.92
C LYS A 218 0.03 2.23 -18.07
N LEU A 219 -0.03 2.59 -16.79
CA LEU A 219 1.12 2.50 -15.88
C LEU A 219 1.61 1.06 -15.73
N PHE A 220 0.71 0.09 -15.57
CA PHE A 220 1.09 -1.32 -15.54
C PHE A 220 1.70 -1.78 -16.87
N ALA A 221 1.13 -1.40 -18.02
CA ALA A 221 1.72 -1.70 -19.32
C ALA A 221 3.15 -1.12 -19.46
N HIS A 222 3.38 0.09 -18.95
CA HIS A 222 4.72 0.70 -18.93
C HIS A 222 5.69 -0.07 -18.02
N ALA A 223 5.26 -0.48 -16.82
CA ALA A 223 6.06 -1.32 -15.93
C ALA A 223 6.40 -2.68 -16.59
N SER A 224 5.43 -3.36 -17.22
CA SER A 224 5.65 -4.62 -17.95
C SER A 224 6.64 -4.46 -19.10
N ARG A 225 6.52 -3.38 -19.88
CA ARG A 225 7.49 -3.08 -20.95
C ARG A 225 8.90 -2.87 -20.40
N MET A 226 9.02 -2.17 -19.27
CA MET A 226 10.33 -1.88 -18.68
C MET A 226 11.01 -3.14 -18.14
N MET A 227 10.24 -4.08 -17.58
CA MET A 227 10.77 -5.41 -17.19
C MET A 227 11.39 -6.16 -18.38
N LEU A 228 10.76 -6.10 -19.56
CA LEU A 228 11.30 -6.71 -20.79
C LEU A 228 12.60 -6.03 -21.25
N VAL A 229 12.62 -4.70 -21.29
CA VAL A 229 13.79 -3.91 -21.75
C VAL A 229 14.99 -4.12 -20.82
N MET A 230 14.78 -4.09 -19.50
CA MET A 230 15.85 -4.28 -18.51
C MET A 230 16.48 -5.68 -18.55
N LYS A 231 15.77 -6.71 -19.05
CA LYS A 231 16.31 -8.06 -19.26
C LYS A 231 17.11 -8.14 -20.58
N GLY A 232 16.68 -7.46 -21.65
CA GLY A 232 17.42 -7.41 -22.93
C GLY A 232 18.82 -6.78 -22.85
N ILE A 233 19.04 -5.87 -21.89
CA ILE A 233 20.35 -5.22 -21.66
C ILE A 233 21.33 -6.15 -20.93
N ASN A 234 20.84 -7.09 -20.11
CA ASN A 234 21.66 -7.98 -19.29
C ASN A 234 21.31 -9.44 -19.61
N GLY A 235 21.96 -10.04 -20.62
CA GLY A 235 21.81 -11.45 -21.02
C GLY A 235 22.20 -12.51 -19.99
N ARG A 236 22.14 -12.23 -18.69
CA ARG A 236 22.35 -13.20 -17.61
C ARG A 236 21.02 -13.49 -16.91
N VAL A 237 20.51 -14.69 -17.16
CA VAL A 237 19.39 -15.30 -16.43
C VAL A 237 19.83 -15.49 -14.98
N ARG A 238 19.19 -14.80 -14.02
CA ARG A 238 19.36 -15.10 -12.60
C ARG A 238 18.50 -16.31 -12.25
N LYS A 239 19.02 -17.20 -11.39
CA LYS A 239 18.28 -18.34 -10.85
C LYS A 239 17.12 -17.83 -9.98
N ALA A 240 15.95 -18.46 -10.17
CA ALA A 240 14.73 -18.23 -9.42
C ALA A 240 14.98 -18.14 -7.91
N ASP A 241 14.33 -17.15 -7.28
CA ASP A 241 14.38 -16.99 -5.84
C ASP A 241 13.59 -18.11 -5.14
N LYS A 242 13.91 -18.40 -3.87
CA LYS A 242 13.39 -19.55 -3.10
C LYS A 242 11.86 -19.55 -2.93
N MET A 243 11.20 -18.44 -3.28
CA MET A 243 9.75 -18.21 -3.27
C MET A 243 9.06 -18.41 -4.64
N GLY A 244 9.78 -18.78 -5.70
CA GLY A 244 9.19 -19.02 -7.02
C GLY A 244 8.67 -17.76 -7.75
N LYS A 245 8.86 -16.56 -7.17
CA LYS A 245 8.67 -15.28 -7.86
C LYS A 245 9.83 -15.09 -8.84
N ASP A 246 9.66 -15.58 -10.06
CA ASP A 246 10.59 -15.35 -11.16
C ASP A 246 9.90 -14.52 -12.26
N LEU A 247 10.68 -13.75 -13.00
CA LEU A 247 10.26 -13.00 -14.20
C LEU A 247 9.92 -13.94 -15.38
N GLY A 248 9.90 -15.26 -15.15
CA GLY A 248 9.73 -16.32 -16.15
C GLY A 248 8.39 -16.28 -16.89
N VAL A 249 7.29 -15.87 -16.24
CA VAL A 249 5.97 -15.76 -16.91
C VAL A 249 5.94 -14.64 -17.96
N TRP A 250 6.83 -13.66 -17.85
CA TRP A 250 6.95 -12.53 -18.79
C TRP A 250 7.95 -12.80 -19.92
N GLU A 251 8.39 -14.04 -20.10
CA GLU A 251 9.26 -14.46 -21.21
C GLU A 251 8.47 -14.62 -22.51
N ILE A 252 8.44 -13.56 -23.33
CA ILE A 252 8.00 -13.71 -24.72
C ILE A 252 9.21 -14.18 -25.54
N GLY A 253 9.34 -15.51 -25.73
CA GLY A 253 10.00 -16.05 -26.91
C GLY A 253 11.34 -16.79 -26.77
N SER A 254 11.63 -17.52 -25.69
CA SER A 254 12.71 -18.54 -25.72
C SER A 254 12.22 -19.98 -25.90
N LEU A 255 10.90 -20.22 -25.99
CA LEU A 255 10.35 -21.57 -26.20
C LEU A 255 10.09 -21.93 -27.68
N LEU A 256 10.30 -21.00 -28.63
CA LEU A 256 10.08 -21.24 -30.07
C LEU A 256 11.34 -21.01 -30.94
N GLY A 257 12.53 -20.92 -30.33
CA GLY A 257 13.79 -20.61 -31.03
C GLY A 257 14.88 -21.68 -30.94
N GLY A 258 14.50 -22.96 -30.79
CA GLY A 258 15.45 -24.07 -30.60
C GLY A 258 15.16 -25.29 -31.46
N ALA A 259 14.59 -25.11 -32.66
CA ALA A 259 14.53 -26.16 -33.67
C ALA A 259 15.54 -25.81 -34.77
N GLY A 260 16.70 -26.47 -34.77
CA GLY A 260 17.63 -26.42 -35.91
C GLY A 260 19.11 -26.29 -35.55
N THR A 261 19.68 -27.31 -34.91
CA THR A 261 21.10 -27.64 -35.14
C THR A 261 21.17 -29.11 -35.53
N GLY A 262 21.42 -29.33 -36.82
CA GLY A 262 21.48 -30.64 -37.44
C GLY A 262 22.52 -31.53 -36.78
N VAL A 263 22.11 -32.78 -36.57
CA VAL A 263 22.99 -33.92 -36.37
C VAL A 263 23.80 -34.08 -37.66
N VAL A 264 25.07 -33.71 -37.63
CA VAL A 264 26.05 -34.10 -38.66
C VAL A 264 26.85 -35.27 -38.12
N ALA A 265 26.73 -36.38 -38.83
CA ALA A 265 27.33 -37.68 -38.54
C ALA A 265 28.86 -37.61 -38.51
N ALA A 266 29.45 -38.34 -37.55
CA ALA A 266 30.84 -38.79 -37.61
C ALA A 266 30.84 -40.31 -37.50
N ALA A 267 31.08 -40.98 -38.64
CA ALA A 267 31.41 -42.41 -38.69
C ALA A 267 32.90 -42.59 -38.35
N PRO A 268 33.30 -43.65 -37.63
CA PRO A 268 34.70 -43.98 -37.42
C PRO A 268 35.26 -44.76 -38.61
N ASP A 269 36.41 -44.32 -39.12
CA ASP A 269 37.21 -45.00 -40.14
C ASP A 269 37.77 -46.34 -39.63
N VAL A 270 37.84 -47.28 -40.57
CA VAL A 270 38.29 -48.66 -40.42
C VAL A 270 39.82 -48.73 -40.53
N SER A 271 40.43 -49.60 -39.75
CA SER A 271 41.64 -50.36 -40.13
C SER A 271 41.50 -51.79 -39.64
#